data_AF-A0A846SWB7-F1
#
_entry.id   AF-A0A846SWB7-F1
#
_cell.length_a   1.000
_cell.length_b   1.000
_cell.length_c   1.000
_cell.angle_alpha   90.00
_cell.angle_beta   90.00
_cell.angle_gamma   90.00
#
_symmetry.space_group_name_H-M   'P 1'
#
loop_
_entity.id
_entity.type
_entity.pdbx_description
1 polymer ?
#
loop_
_entity_poly.entity_id
_entity_poly.type
_entity_poly.pdbx_seq_one_letter_code
_entity_poly.pdbx_strand_id
1 'polypeptide(L)'
;MQDSATTASRPSHRTATAFEQYVSGRRGIVEGAVFFLESGDHIEEVLRAAEPCDIVIAPVRHADPRTIGYDGSFREPGDEITLDGRHAFELQDYLAAPFLSIVGLTIVRQGSAAGLAAFLSDADTARESGFFVDQLLSGLVLLDSRISFVRADEGGADLVRLHVTASGEYRDGPDGLLLGSVGDERADVEATAAESTGRGRAFARIVDPRVLEADLDDRPWLARYVAALDLLRQWDGALTRPAISGFGGHLVRALDEGAAAAVASEAPFLVTGDGEEYILVDPVSLRRFRLGVDAARAAECLLATGDEAAASVMLATELGRRTEEAAEVLRDVRGRFAQAGLDLVSYGRSGE
;
A
#
# COMPACT_ATOMS: atom_id res chain seq x y z
N MET A 1 26.48 -10.64 -31.14
CA MET A 1 26.48 -11.37 -29.86
C MET A 1 25.50 -10.62 -28.97
N GLN A 2 24.37 -11.28 -28.70
CA GLN A 2 23.19 -10.92 -27.90
C GLN A 2 23.06 -9.50 -27.31
N ASP A 3 22.12 -8.72 -27.86
CA ASP A 3 21.32 -7.76 -27.09
C ASP A 3 19.99 -8.43 -26.78
N SER A 4 19.84 -8.91 -25.54
CA SER A 4 18.53 -9.31 -24.98
C SER A 4 17.94 -8.10 -24.26
N ALA A 5 17.16 -7.30 -24.98
CA ALA A 5 16.32 -6.26 -24.39
C ALA A 5 14.87 -6.77 -24.36
N THR A 6 14.40 -7.09 -23.17
CA THR A 6 13.09 -7.64 -22.85
C THR A 6 12.00 -6.59 -23.10
N THR A 7 11.40 -6.58 -24.29
CA THR A 7 10.20 -5.80 -24.58
C THR A 7 8.97 -6.62 -24.18
N ALA A 8 8.51 -6.46 -22.93
CA ALA A 8 7.16 -6.88 -22.59
C ALA A 8 6.18 -6.18 -23.54
N SER A 9 5.34 -6.94 -24.25
CA SER A 9 4.38 -6.36 -25.20
C SER A 9 3.35 -5.52 -24.46
N ARG A 10 2.84 -4.43 -25.06
CA ARG A 10 1.80 -3.57 -24.47
C ARG A 10 0.61 -4.35 -23.86
N PRO A 11 0.11 -5.46 -24.47
CA PRO A 11 -0.92 -6.32 -23.87
C PRO A 11 -0.48 -7.03 -22.58
N SER A 12 0.79 -7.45 -22.50
CA SER A 12 1.36 -8.09 -21.31
C SER A 12 1.37 -7.14 -20.12
N HIS A 13 1.79 -5.89 -20.36
CA HIS A 13 1.81 -4.85 -19.34
C HIS A 13 0.40 -4.55 -18.83
N ARG A 14 -0.58 -4.35 -19.74
CA ARG A 14 -1.99 -4.11 -19.38
C ARG A 14 -2.55 -5.20 -18.46
N THR A 15 -2.22 -6.46 -18.73
CA THR A 15 -2.71 -7.61 -17.95
C THR A 15 -2.23 -7.56 -16.51
N ALA A 16 -0.91 -7.43 -16.32
CA ALA A 16 -0.33 -7.37 -14.99
C ALA A 16 -0.85 -6.15 -14.20
N THR A 17 -0.92 -4.97 -14.83
CA THR A 17 -1.41 -3.75 -14.17
C THR A 17 -2.89 -3.79 -13.81
N ALA A 18 -3.72 -4.40 -14.66
CA ALA A 18 -5.14 -4.57 -14.36
C ALA A 18 -5.35 -5.50 -13.16
N PHE A 19 -4.61 -6.61 -13.11
CA PHE A 19 -4.68 -7.52 -11.98
C PHE A 19 -4.11 -6.91 -10.70
N GLU A 20 -3.04 -6.10 -10.79
CA GLU A 20 -2.52 -5.35 -9.65
C GLU A 20 -3.56 -4.35 -9.11
N GLN A 21 -4.27 -3.62 -9.97
CA GLN A 21 -5.35 -2.72 -9.55
C GLN A 21 -6.49 -3.49 -8.89
N TYR A 22 -6.90 -4.62 -9.47
CA TYR A 22 -7.92 -5.49 -8.89
C TYR A 22 -7.52 -5.98 -7.49
N VAL A 23 -6.33 -6.56 -7.34
CA VAL A 23 -5.85 -7.10 -6.06
C VAL A 23 -5.65 -6.00 -5.04
N SER A 24 -4.89 -4.95 -5.37
CA SER A 24 -4.54 -3.93 -4.39
C SER A 24 -5.69 -2.97 -4.04
N GLY A 25 -6.69 -2.87 -4.92
CA GLY A 25 -7.74 -1.86 -4.87
C GLY A 25 -7.24 -0.44 -5.17
N ARG A 26 -5.99 -0.28 -5.61
CA ARG A 26 -5.40 1.04 -5.91
C ARG A 26 -5.98 1.58 -7.21
N ARG A 27 -6.41 2.84 -7.18
CA ARG A 27 -6.88 3.56 -8.37
C ARG A 27 -5.71 4.02 -9.25
N GLY A 28 -5.97 4.10 -10.55
CA GLY A 28 -5.12 4.82 -11.51
C GLY A 28 -3.92 4.03 -12.04
N ILE A 29 -3.86 2.72 -11.77
CA ILE A 29 -2.88 1.84 -12.44
C ILE A 29 -3.35 1.56 -13.87
N VAL A 30 -4.65 1.32 -14.04
CA VAL A 30 -5.34 1.30 -15.33
C VAL A 30 -6.50 2.31 -15.32
N GLU A 31 -6.94 2.71 -16.50
CA GLU A 31 -8.15 3.51 -16.67
C GLU A 31 -9.39 2.63 -16.43
N GLY A 32 -10.43 3.16 -15.78
CA GLY A 32 -11.67 2.42 -15.50
C GLY A 32 -11.58 1.43 -14.34
N ALA A 33 -12.67 0.68 -14.16
CA ALA A 33 -12.82 -0.35 -13.15
C ALA A 33 -12.32 -1.71 -13.66
N VAL A 34 -11.89 -2.57 -12.73
CA VAL A 34 -11.52 -3.97 -13.05
C VAL A 34 -12.53 -4.93 -12.44
N PHE A 35 -13.23 -5.67 -13.31
CA PHE A 35 -14.14 -6.74 -12.95
C PHE A 35 -13.39 -8.06 -12.96
N PHE A 36 -13.51 -8.86 -11.91
CA PHE A 36 -12.98 -10.21 -11.82
C PHE A 36 -14.14 -11.18 -11.63
N LEU A 37 -14.31 -12.15 -12.54
CA LEU A 37 -15.39 -13.12 -12.52
C LEU A 37 -14.87 -14.47 -12.05
N GLU A 38 -15.56 -15.08 -11.08
CA GLU A 38 -15.32 -16.49 -10.68
C GLU A 38 -15.87 -17.49 -11.72
N SER A 39 -16.88 -17.11 -12.49
CA SER A 39 -17.51 -17.95 -13.53
C SER A 39 -17.66 -17.20 -14.85
N GLY A 40 -17.51 -17.92 -15.97
CA GLY A 40 -17.76 -17.39 -17.31
C GLY A 40 -19.25 -17.14 -17.61
N ASP A 41 -20.16 -17.66 -16.79
CA ASP A 41 -21.61 -17.57 -17.01
C ASP A 41 -22.13 -16.13 -17.07
N HIS A 42 -21.49 -15.22 -16.33
CA HIS A 42 -21.91 -13.82 -16.18
C HIS A 42 -21.25 -12.87 -17.17
N ILE A 43 -20.36 -13.36 -18.05
CA ILE A 43 -19.49 -12.49 -18.87
C ILE A 43 -20.27 -11.54 -19.79
N GLU A 44 -21.33 -12.02 -20.43
CA GLU A 44 -22.13 -11.22 -21.37
C GLU A 44 -22.87 -10.08 -20.67
N GLU A 45 -23.34 -10.32 -19.44
CA GLU A 45 -24.07 -9.33 -18.65
C GLU A 45 -23.13 -8.30 -18.04
N VAL A 46 -21.98 -8.74 -17.52
CA VAL A 46 -20.92 -7.84 -17.06
C VAL A 46 -20.40 -6.96 -18.19
N LEU A 47 -20.13 -7.52 -19.38
CA LEU A 47 -19.64 -6.74 -20.53
C LEU A 47 -20.64 -5.69 -21.03
N ARG A 48 -21.94 -5.90 -20.78
CA ARG A 48 -23.01 -4.94 -21.09
C ARG A 48 -23.04 -3.78 -20.10
N ALA A 49 -22.73 -4.04 -18.82
CA ALA A 49 -22.64 -3.02 -17.78
C ALA A 49 -21.28 -2.31 -17.72
N ALA A 50 -20.23 -2.95 -18.25
CA ALA A 50 -18.88 -2.40 -18.32
C ALA A 50 -18.78 -1.25 -19.33
N GLU A 51 -18.04 -0.22 -18.95
CA GLU A 51 -17.69 0.92 -19.78
C GLU A 51 -16.54 0.57 -20.76
N PRO A 52 -16.23 1.45 -21.75
CA PRO A 52 -15.18 1.18 -22.73
C PRO A 52 -13.78 0.98 -22.14
N CYS A 53 -13.46 1.68 -21.05
CA CYS A 53 -12.13 1.64 -20.42
C CYS A 53 -12.00 0.52 -19.38
N ASP A 54 -13.12 -0.06 -18.93
CA ASP A 54 -13.10 -1.14 -17.96
C ASP A 54 -12.44 -2.41 -18.50
N ILE A 55 -11.97 -3.24 -17.57
CA ILE A 55 -11.33 -4.51 -17.85
C ILE A 55 -12.11 -5.62 -17.16
N VAL A 56 -12.33 -6.73 -17.88
CA VAL A 56 -13.05 -7.90 -17.38
C VAL A 56 -12.12 -9.12 -17.39
N ILE A 57 -11.77 -9.62 -16.23
CA ILE A 57 -10.96 -10.83 -16.03
C ILE A 57 -11.93 -12.00 -15.81
N ALA A 58 -11.86 -13.04 -16.66
CA ALA A 58 -12.83 -14.15 -16.64
C ALA A 58 -12.18 -15.51 -16.96
N PRO A 59 -12.74 -16.64 -16.46
CA PRO A 59 -12.20 -17.99 -16.66
C PRO A 59 -12.48 -18.56 -18.06
N VAL A 60 -12.63 -17.67 -19.05
CA VAL A 60 -12.93 -18.00 -20.44
C VAL A 60 -12.24 -17.00 -21.34
N ARG A 61 -11.81 -17.44 -22.53
CA ARG A 61 -11.39 -16.51 -23.58
C ARG A 61 -12.62 -15.94 -24.24
N HIS A 62 -12.64 -14.62 -24.42
CA HIS A 62 -13.72 -13.91 -25.05
C HIS A 62 -13.20 -12.99 -26.16
N ALA A 63 -14.05 -12.66 -27.13
CA ALA A 63 -13.64 -11.87 -28.30
C ALA A 63 -13.55 -10.36 -28.02
N ASP A 64 -14.21 -9.89 -26.94
CA ASP A 64 -14.22 -8.49 -26.55
C ASP A 64 -12.81 -8.04 -26.09
N PRO A 65 -12.26 -6.94 -26.62
CA PRO A 65 -10.91 -6.47 -26.30
C PRO A 65 -10.72 -5.99 -24.86
N ARG A 66 -11.80 -5.82 -24.09
CA ARG A 66 -11.76 -5.52 -22.64
C ARG A 66 -11.49 -6.74 -21.79
N THR A 67 -11.56 -7.94 -22.37
CA THR A 67 -11.45 -9.18 -21.62
C THR A 67 -10.01 -9.69 -21.51
N ILE A 68 -9.69 -10.23 -20.34
CA ILE A 68 -8.46 -10.99 -20.07
C ILE A 68 -8.91 -12.37 -19.63
N GLY A 69 -8.51 -13.39 -20.39
CA GLY A 69 -8.85 -14.77 -20.05
C GLY A 69 -7.90 -15.32 -19.00
N TYR A 70 -8.38 -16.20 -18.13
CA TYR A 70 -7.51 -16.93 -17.21
C TYR A 70 -7.81 -18.43 -17.15
N ASP A 71 -6.77 -19.18 -16.80
CA ASP A 71 -6.83 -20.60 -16.45
C ASP A 71 -6.56 -20.77 -14.95
N GLY A 72 -7.10 -21.82 -14.33
CA GLY A 72 -6.90 -22.13 -12.91
C GLY A 72 -8.04 -21.63 -12.00
N SER A 73 -7.71 -21.33 -10.74
CA SER A 73 -8.66 -20.79 -9.75
C SER A 73 -8.02 -19.65 -8.96
N PHE A 74 -8.83 -18.83 -8.31
CA PHE A 74 -8.36 -17.70 -7.52
C PHE A 74 -9.32 -17.38 -6.38
N ARG A 75 -9.74 -18.43 -5.66
CA ARG A 75 -10.79 -18.34 -4.65
C ARG A 75 -10.25 -18.64 -3.27
N GLU A 76 -9.58 -19.78 -3.13
CA GLU A 76 -9.09 -20.30 -1.86
C GLU A 76 -7.56 -20.20 -1.77
N PRO A 77 -6.98 -20.05 -0.57
CA PRO A 77 -5.54 -20.14 -0.38
C PRO A 77 -4.96 -21.45 -0.95
N GLY A 78 -3.85 -21.34 -1.68
CA GLY A 78 -3.22 -22.42 -2.43
C GLY A 78 -3.65 -22.49 -3.90
N ASP A 79 -4.65 -21.72 -4.31
CA ASP A 79 -5.05 -21.63 -5.71
C ASP A 79 -3.99 -20.92 -6.57
N GLU A 80 -3.89 -21.35 -7.82
CA GLU A 80 -3.06 -20.73 -8.86
C GLU A 80 -3.92 -20.28 -10.03
N ILE A 81 -3.67 -19.07 -10.51
CA ILE A 81 -4.31 -18.47 -11.69
C ILE A 81 -3.25 -18.06 -12.71
N THR A 82 -3.50 -18.35 -13.99
CA THR A 82 -2.66 -17.88 -15.10
C THR A 82 -3.45 -16.95 -16.01
N LEU A 83 -3.09 -15.67 -16.04
CA LEU A 83 -3.71 -14.65 -16.89
C LEU A 83 -3.08 -14.63 -18.29
N ASP A 84 -3.93 -14.64 -19.32
CA ASP A 84 -3.55 -14.63 -20.74
C ASP A 84 -2.51 -15.71 -21.12
N GLY A 85 -2.45 -16.80 -20.34
CA GLY A 85 -1.47 -17.88 -20.52
C GLY A 85 -0.03 -17.47 -20.24
N ARG A 86 0.22 -16.37 -19.51
CA ARG A 86 1.57 -15.79 -19.31
C ARG A 86 1.90 -15.44 -17.87
N HIS A 87 0.97 -14.84 -17.14
CA HIS A 87 1.24 -14.34 -15.78
C HIS A 87 0.58 -15.29 -14.79
N ALA A 88 1.38 -16.14 -14.16
CA ALA A 88 0.95 -17.04 -13.11
C ALA A 88 1.04 -16.33 -11.76
N PHE A 89 -0.03 -16.41 -10.97
CA PHE A 89 -0.12 -15.90 -9.62
C PHE A 89 -0.64 -16.99 -8.69
N GLU A 90 -0.05 -17.06 -7.50
CA GLU A 90 -0.49 -17.95 -6.43
C GLU A 90 -1.23 -17.13 -5.36
N LEU A 91 -2.35 -17.63 -4.85
CA LEU A 91 -3.07 -17.02 -3.73
C LEU A 91 -2.63 -17.68 -2.42
N GLN A 92 -2.24 -16.89 -1.43
CA GLN A 92 -1.82 -17.39 -0.12
C GLN A 92 -2.53 -16.65 1.02
N ASP A 93 -2.84 -17.39 2.08
CA ASP A 93 -3.36 -16.83 3.32
C ASP A 93 -2.22 -16.12 4.08
N TYR A 94 -2.52 -14.96 4.64
CA TYR A 94 -1.59 -14.17 5.44
C TYR A 94 -1.00 -14.98 6.59
N LEU A 95 -1.80 -15.80 7.27
CA LEU A 95 -1.33 -16.64 8.37
C LEU A 95 -0.33 -17.71 7.92
N ALA A 96 -0.40 -18.15 6.67
CA ALA A 96 0.51 -19.15 6.11
C ALA A 96 1.77 -18.50 5.53
N ALA A 97 1.70 -17.25 5.06
CA ALA A 97 2.77 -16.58 4.34
C ALA A 97 4.15 -16.65 5.04
N PRO A 98 4.29 -16.44 6.38
CA PRO A 98 5.59 -16.53 7.06
C PRO A 98 6.29 -17.89 6.96
N PHE A 99 5.54 -18.95 6.65
CA PHE A 99 6.04 -20.33 6.57
C PHE A 99 6.33 -20.78 5.13
N LEU A 100 6.07 -19.93 4.15
CA LEU A 100 6.22 -20.25 2.73
C LEU A 100 7.47 -19.58 2.14
N SER A 101 8.07 -20.28 1.16
CA SER A 101 9.10 -19.71 0.30
C SER A 101 8.41 -19.08 -0.91
N ILE A 102 8.49 -17.75 -1.03
CA ILE A 102 7.95 -17.04 -2.18
C ILE A 102 8.87 -17.28 -3.38
N VAL A 103 8.42 -18.08 -4.35
CA VAL A 103 9.18 -18.45 -5.56
C VAL A 103 8.64 -17.81 -6.84
N GLY A 104 7.41 -17.32 -6.81
CA GLY A 104 6.72 -16.71 -7.95
C GLY A 104 5.86 -15.54 -7.48
N LEU A 105 5.08 -14.96 -8.39
CA LEU A 105 4.15 -13.88 -8.04
C LEU A 105 3.08 -14.43 -7.10
N THR A 106 3.00 -13.85 -5.90
CA THR A 106 2.10 -14.34 -4.85
C THR A 106 1.21 -13.21 -4.38
N ILE A 107 -0.09 -13.48 -4.33
CA ILE A 107 -1.08 -12.62 -3.70
C ILE A 107 -1.23 -13.09 -2.26
N VAL A 108 -0.93 -12.23 -1.29
CA VAL A 108 -1.17 -12.52 0.12
C VAL A 108 -2.46 -11.84 0.54
N ARG A 109 -3.42 -12.63 1.04
CA ARG A 109 -4.74 -12.18 1.47
C ARG A 109 -4.95 -12.50 2.94
N GLN A 110 -5.58 -11.60 3.69
CA GLN A 110 -5.90 -11.81 5.10
C GLN A 110 -7.02 -12.84 5.31
N GLY A 111 -8.01 -12.89 4.42
CA GLY A 111 -8.99 -13.97 4.19
C GLY A 111 -9.90 -14.37 5.35
N SER A 112 -9.62 -13.91 6.57
CA SER A 112 -10.28 -14.29 7.81
C SER A 112 -10.05 -13.21 8.88
N ALA A 113 -10.86 -13.23 9.93
CA ALA A 113 -10.72 -12.27 11.03
C ALA A 113 -9.38 -12.47 11.76
N ALA A 114 -8.91 -13.71 11.86
CA ALA A 114 -7.62 -14.04 12.45
C ALA A 114 -6.44 -13.54 11.59
N GLY A 115 -6.51 -13.71 10.26
CA GLY A 115 -5.47 -13.22 9.35
C GLY A 115 -5.42 -11.69 9.30
N LEU A 116 -6.57 -11.02 9.38
CA LEU A 116 -6.63 -9.56 9.45
C LEU A 116 -6.05 -9.05 10.78
N ALA A 117 -6.42 -9.65 11.90
CA ALA A 117 -5.88 -9.30 13.21
C ALA A 117 -4.36 -9.55 13.30
N ALA A 118 -3.87 -10.66 12.71
CA ALA A 118 -2.44 -10.94 12.64
C ALA A 118 -1.69 -9.88 11.84
N PHE A 119 -2.22 -9.44 10.70
CA PHE A 119 -1.61 -8.37 9.89
C PHE A 119 -1.48 -7.05 10.67
N LEU A 120 -2.52 -6.67 11.42
CA LEU A 120 -2.49 -5.48 12.26
C LEU A 120 -1.51 -5.62 13.44
N SER A 121 -1.45 -6.80 14.07
CA SER A 121 -0.49 -7.11 15.13
C SER A 121 0.96 -7.08 14.64
N ASP A 122 1.23 -7.54 13.41
CA ASP A 122 2.56 -7.46 12.81
C ASP A 122 2.94 -6.03 12.46
N ALA A 123 1.96 -5.18 12.10
CA ALA A 123 2.18 -3.75 11.93
C ALA A 123 2.49 -3.05 13.27
N ASP A 124 1.79 -3.42 14.35
CA ASP A 124 2.09 -2.98 15.72
C ASP A 124 3.53 -3.40 16.10
N THR A 125 3.89 -4.65 15.81
CA THR A 125 5.24 -5.20 16.06
C THR A 125 6.32 -4.44 15.27
N ALA A 126 6.06 -4.13 14.00
CA ALA A 126 6.97 -3.32 13.19
C ALA A 126 7.15 -1.92 13.78
N ARG A 127 6.06 -1.30 14.26
CA ARG A 127 6.12 0.02 14.91
C ARG A 127 6.99 -0.04 16.17
N GLU A 128 6.78 -1.03 17.02
CA GLU A 128 7.45 -1.17 18.32
C GLU A 128 8.91 -1.62 18.21
N SER A 129 9.20 -2.56 17.31
CA SER A 129 10.49 -3.28 17.27
C SER A 129 11.28 -3.10 15.97
N GLY A 130 10.67 -2.52 14.93
CA GLY A 130 11.28 -2.38 13.62
C GLY A 130 11.32 -3.68 12.82
N PHE A 131 10.69 -4.74 13.33
CA PHE A 131 10.62 -6.04 12.64
C PHE A 131 9.46 -6.07 11.63
N PHE A 132 9.80 -6.33 10.37
CA PHE A 132 8.83 -6.48 9.28
C PHE A 132 8.79 -7.94 8.83
N VAL A 133 7.59 -8.42 8.47
CA VAL A 133 7.40 -9.77 7.91
C VAL A 133 8.13 -9.89 6.57
N ASP A 134 9.17 -10.71 6.52
CA ASP A 134 10.09 -10.85 5.39
C ASP A 134 9.38 -11.16 4.07
N GLN A 135 8.37 -12.03 4.09
CA GLN A 135 7.65 -12.42 2.88
C GLN A 135 6.91 -11.26 2.24
N LEU A 136 6.38 -10.31 3.04
CA LEU A 136 5.73 -9.11 2.49
C LEU A 136 6.71 -8.17 1.78
N LEU A 137 8.01 -8.30 2.07
CA LEU A 137 9.07 -7.48 1.49
C LEU A 137 9.64 -8.03 0.20
N SER A 138 9.22 -9.22 -0.23
CA SER A 138 9.57 -9.71 -1.56
C SER A 138 8.93 -8.84 -2.64
N GLY A 139 9.69 -8.50 -3.68
CA GLY A 139 9.17 -7.84 -4.88
C GLY A 139 8.16 -8.68 -5.67
N LEU A 140 8.01 -9.97 -5.32
CA LEU A 140 7.05 -10.89 -5.92
C LEU A 140 5.69 -10.91 -5.22
N VAL A 141 5.54 -10.24 -4.07
CA VAL A 141 4.30 -10.27 -3.28
C VAL A 141 3.42 -9.05 -3.54
N LEU A 142 2.15 -9.30 -3.87
CA LEU A 142 1.09 -8.30 -3.84
C LEU A 142 0.22 -8.53 -2.61
N LEU A 143 -0.05 -7.45 -1.87
CA LEU A 143 -0.96 -7.47 -0.74
C LEU A 143 -2.39 -7.18 -1.22
N ASP A 144 -3.31 -8.10 -0.97
CA ASP A 144 -4.71 -7.92 -1.33
C ASP A 144 -5.37 -6.81 -0.51
N SER A 145 -6.27 -6.07 -1.15
CA SER A 145 -7.04 -4.97 -0.57
C SER A 145 -6.21 -3.93 0.17
N ARG A 146 -4.95 -3.76 -0.24
CA ARG A 146 -3.98 -2.86 0.38
C ARG A 146 -4.52 -1.45 0.63
N ILE A 147 -5.30 -0.91 -0.30
CA ILE A 147 -5.82 0.46 -0.21
C ILE A 147 -6.71 0.65 1.03
N SER A 148 -7.33 -0.40 1.55
CA SER A 148 -8.16 -0.38 2.76
C SER A 148 -7.39 -0.02 4.03
N PHE A 149 -6.06 -0.09 4.02
CA PHE A 149 -5.22 0.30 5.15
C PHE A 149 -4.69 1.73 5.05
N VAL A 150 -5.03 2.44 3.98
CA VAL A 150 -4.67 3.83 3.75
C VAL A 150 -5.95 4.66 3.81
N ARG A 151 -5.88 5.83 4.44
CA ARG A 151 -7.03 6.75 4.44
C ARG A 151 -7.23 7.21 2.99
N ALA A 152 -8.42 6.99 2.45
CA ALA A 152 -8.73 7.45 1.10
C ALA A 152 -8.59 8.97 1.02
N ASP A 153 -7.98 9.47 -0.05
CA ASP A 153 -8.14 10.87 -0.41
C ASP A 153 -9.64 11.14 -0.68
N GLU A 154 -10.12 12.33 -0.34
CA GLU A 154 -11.52 12.74 -0.51
C GLU A 154 -12.01 12.68 -1.99
N GLY A 155 -11.09 12.41 -2.93
CA GLY A 155 -11.31 12.30 -4.36
C GLY A 155 -11.68 10.89 -4.83
N GLY A 156 -12.92 10.49 -4.61
CA GLY A 156 -13.70 9.76 -5.62
C GLY A 156 -14.39 8.48 -5.14
N ALA A 157 -15.72 8.53 -5.11
CA ALA A 157 -16.61 7.40 -4.90
C ALA A 157 -16.63 6.37 -6.05
N ASP A 158 -15.80 6.56 -7.08
CA ASP A 158 -15.82 5.73 -8.29
C ASP A 158 -15.40 4.29 -8.02
N LEU A 159 -16.04 3.40 -8.77
CA LEU A 159 -15.78 1.98 -8.76
C LEU A 159 -14.37 1.68 -9.28
N VAL A 160 -13.47 1.19 -8.42
CA VAL A 160 -12.10 0.81 -8.81
C VAL A 160 -12.03 -0.65 -9.24
N ARG A 161 -12.78 -1.51 -8.56
CA ARG A 161 -12.83 -2.95 -8.80
C ARG A 161 -14.21 -3.53 -8.45
N LEU A 162 -14.52 -4.66 -9.07
CA LEU A 162 -15.61 -5.55 -8.69
C LEU A 162 -15.17 -6.99 -8.74
N HIS A 163 -15.42 -7.72 -7.67
CA HIS A 163 -15.38 -9.17 -7.68
C HIS A 163 -16.80 -9.68 -7.92
N VAL A 164 -16.97 -10.48 -8.97
CA VAL A 164 -18.23 -11.07 -9.40
C VAL A 164 -18.20 -12.55 -9.02
N THR A 165 -18.97 -12.91 -7.99
CA THR A 165 -19.01 -14.29 -7.51
C THR A 165 -19.67 -15.22 -8.53
N ALA A 166 -19.49 -16.53 -8.38
CA ALA A 166 -20.14 -17.52 -9.24
C ALA A 166 -21.67 -17.42 -9.19
N SER A 167 -22.26 -16.93 -8.09
CA SER A 167 -23.69 -16.66 -7.97
C SER A 167 -24.14 -15.31 -8.52
N GLY A 168 -23.20 -14.52 -9.07
CA GLY A 168 -23.49 -13.22 -9.67
C GLY A 168 -23.59 -12.06 -8.67
N GLU A 169 -22.96 -12.16 -7.49
CA GLU A 169 -22.88 -11.02 -6.56
C GLU A 169 -21.74 -10.09 -6.96
N TYR A 170 -21.97 -8.78 -6.93
CA TYR A 170 -20.93 -7.75 -7.07
C TYR A 170 -20.40 -7.34 -5.70
N ARG A 171 -19.09 -7.48 -5.48
CA ARG A 171 -18.43 -7.16 -4.21
C ARG A 171 -17.18 -6.30 -4.41
N ASP A 172 -16.82 -5.50 -3.40
CA ASP A 172 -15.55 -4.77 -3.38
C ASP A 172 -14.37 -5.68 -3.01
N GLY A 173 -13.93 -6.46 -4.00
CA GLY A 173 -13.03 -7.58 -3.75
C GLY A 173 -13.77 -8.81 -3.18
N PRO A 174 -13.07 -9.94 -3.04
CA PRO A 174 -13.69 -11.23 -2.72
C PRO A 174 -14.36 -11.28 -1.34
N ASP A 175 -13.76 -10.61 -0.36
CA ASP A 175 -14.24 -10.54 1.03
C ASP A 175 -15.00 -9.24 1.34
N GLY A 176 -15.27 -8.44 0.30
CA GLY A 176 -15.83 -7.11 0.43
C GLY A 176 -17.34 -7.05 0.61
N LEU A 177 -17.78 -5.81 0.83
CA LEU A 177 -19.18 -5.43 0.90
C LEU A 177 -19.93 -5.85 -0.38
N LEU A 178 -21.16 -6.32 -0.22
CA LEU A 178 -22.09 -6.56 -1.32
C LEU A 178 -22.57 -5.21 -1.87
N LEU A 179 -22.34 -4.98 -3.16
CA LEU A 179 -22.67 -3.72 -3.85
C LEU A 179 -23.86 -3.85 -4.79
N GLY A 180 -24.21 -5.09 -5.15
CA GLY A 180 -25.28 -5.40 -6.09
C GLY A 180 -25.12 -6.80 -6.64
N SER A 181 -25.74 -7.04 -7.78
CA SER A 181 -25.76 -8.31 -8.48
C SER A 181 -25.72 -8.13 -9.99
N VAL A 182 -25.34 -9.19 -10.70
CA VAL A 182 -25.36 -9.21 -12.15
C VAL A 182 -26.79 -8.95 -12.64
N GLY A 183 -26.92 -7.99 -13.56
CA GLY A 183 -28.19 -7.51 -14.07
C GLY A 183 -28.63 -6.16 -13.49
N ASP A 184 -28.06 -5.73 -12.36
CA ASP A 184 -28.30 -4.41 -11.80
C ASP A 184 -27.68 -3.31 -12.69
N GLU A 185 -28.28 -2.13 -12.67
CA GLU A 185 -27.74 -0.98 -13.39
C GLU A 185 -26.45 -0.50 -12.73
N ARG A 186 -25.44 -0.14 -13.54
CA ARG A 186 -24.15 0.34 -13.04
C ARG A 186 -24.29 1.49 -12.06
N ALA A 187 -25.20 2.43 -12.36
CA ALA A 187 -25.43 3.60 -11.52
C ALA A 187 -25.88 3.23 -10.10
N ASP A 188 -26.65 2.15 -9.94
CA ASP A 188 -27.10 1.68 -8.62
C ASP A 188 -25.96 1.02 -7.83
N VAL A 189 -25.10 0.27 -8.52
CA VAL A 189 -23.89 -0.33 -7.94
C VAL A 189 -22.90 0.76 -7.50
N GLU A 190 -22.73 1.79 -8.31
CA GLU A 190 -21.90 2.97 -7.99
C GLU A 190 -22.50 3.79 -6.85
N ALA A 191 -23.81 3.99 -6.81
CA ALA A 191 -24.47 4.65 -5.69
C ALA A 191 -24.25 3.89 -4.38
N THR A 192 -24.41 2.56 -4.40
CA THR A 192 -24.15 1.70 -3.23
C THR A 192 -22.70 1.78 -2.78
N ALA A 193 -21.77 1.79 -3.74
CA ALA A 193 -20.34 1.99 -3.49
C ALA A 193 -20.03 3.35 -2.84
N ALA A 194 -20.72 4.40 -3.29
CA ALA A 194 -20.56 5.77 -2.78
C ALA A 194 -21.15 5.97 -1.38
N GLU A 195 -22.28 5.33 -1.08
CA GLU A 195 -22.92 5.39 0.25
C GLU A 195 -22.13 4.63 1.32
N SER A 196 -21.41 3.59 0.91
CA SER A 196 -20.66 2.71 1.81
C SER A 196 -19.15 2.92 1.69
N THR A 197 -18.72 4.18 1.71
CA THR A 197 -17.29 4.53 1.76
C THR A 197 -16.68 4.18 3.12
N GLY A 198 -15.40 3.85 3.12
CA GLY A 198 -14.67 3.52 4.35
C GLY A 198 -13.57 2.50 4.12
N ARG A 199 -12.58 2.51 5.01
CA ARG A 199 -11.45 1.57 4.98
C ARG A 199 -11.90 0.12 5.17
N GLY A 200 -12.99 -0.10 5.91
CA GLY A 200 -13.56 -1.42 6.19
C GLY A 200 -14.23 -2.15 5.01
N ARG A 201 -14.47 -1.46 3.89
CA ARG A 201 -15.33 -1.96 2.81
C ARG A 201 -14.87 -3.28 2.19
N ALA A 202 -13.57 -3.45 1.96
CA ALA A 202 -13.00 -4.65 1.33
C ALA A 202 -13.01 -5.89 2.23
N PHE A 203 -13.32 -5.74 3.52
CA PHE A 203 -13.28 -6.82 4.51
C PHE A 203 -14.66 -7.08 5.15
N ALA A 204 -15.74 -6.56 4.58
CA ALA A 204 -17.07 -6.58 5.19
C ALA A 204 -17.66 -7.99 5.40
N ARG A 205 -17.14 -9.03 4.72
CA ARG A 205 -17.51 -10.44 5.00
C ARG A 205 -16.74 -11.04 6.18
N ILE A 206 -15.62 -10.42 6.56
CA ILE A 206 -14.69 -10.90 7.58
C ILE A 206 -14.96 -10.21 8.93
N VAL A 207 -15.17 -8.90 8.90
CA VAL A 207 -15.34 -8.05 10.08
C VAL A 207 -16.35 -6.94 9.78
N ASP A 208 -17.04 -6.46 10.82
CA ASP A 208 -17.87 -5.26 10.69
C ASP A 208 -16.98 -4.07 10.24
N PRO A 209 -17.29 -3.42 9.10
CA PRO A 209 -16.50 -2.31 8.59
C PRO A 209 -16.24 -1.21 9.62
N ARG A 210 -17.22 -0.91 10.50
CA ARG A 210 -17.08 0.15 11.53
C ARG A 210 -16.12 -0.24 12.64
N VAL A 211 -16.07 -1.53 12.98
CA VAL A 211 -15.12 -2.05 13.97
C VAL A 211 -13.71 -1.94 13.41
N LEU A 212 -13.51 -2.34 12.14
CA LEU A 212 -12.20 -2.17 11.50
C LEU A 212 -11.82 -0.69 11.39
N GLU A 213 -12.75 0.18 11.00
CA GLU A 213 -12.49 1.63 10.88
C GLU A 213 -11.98 2.23 12.19
N ALA A 214 -12.62 1.90 13.32
CA ALA A 214 -12.19 2.35 14.65
C ALA A 214 -10.80 1.78 15.03
N ASP A 215 -10.55 0.49 14.76
CA ASP A 215 -9.27 -0.15 15.03
C ASP A 215 -8.12 0.45 14.18
N LEU A 216 -8.44 0.94 12.98
CA LEU A 216 -7.54 1.68 12.11
C LEU A 216 -7.32 3.13 12.54
N ASP A 217 -8.31 3.77 13.17
CA ASP A 217 -8.16 5.12 13.75
C ASP A 217 -7.23 5.13 14.97
N ASP A 218 -7.25 4.05 15.76
CA ASP A 218 -6.28 3.83 16.85
C ASP A 218 -4.86 3.57 16.33
N ARG A 219 -4.70 3.38 15.01
CA ARG A 219 -3.42 3.08 14.32
C ARG A 219 -3.08 4.11 13.26
N PRO A 220 -2.87 5.39 13.63
CA PRO A 220 -2.61 6.45 12.65
C PRO A 220 -1.32 6.24 11.84
N TRP A 221 -0.42 5.37 12.30
CA TRP A 221 0.79 4.99 11.58
C TRP A 221 0.58 3.91 10.51
N LEU A 222 -0.59 3.25 10.40
CA LEU A 222 -0.76 2.05 9.54
C LEU A 222 -0.55 2.35 8.07
N ALA A 223 -1.05 3.49 7.60
CA ALA A 223 -0.79 3.93 6.23
C ALA A 223 0.72 4.07 5.95
N ARG A 224 1.49 4.54 6.95
CA ARG A 224 2.94 4.66 6.88
C ARG A 224 3.64 3.31 6.94
N TYR A 225 3.12 2.33 7.69
CA TYR A 225 3.61 0.94 7.68
C TYR A 225 3.44 0.31 6.29
N VAL A 226 2.26 0.47 5.69
CA VAL A 226 1.96 -0.05 4.35
C VAL A 226 2.81 0.62 3.26
N ALA A 227 3.18 1.89 3.43
CA ALA A 227 4.15 2.57 2.58
C ALA A 227 5.60 2.11 2.83
N ALA A 228 5.96 1.80 4.09
CA ALA A 228 7.27 1.27 4.44
C ALA A 228 7.52 -0.12 3.82
N LEU A 229 6.50 -0.98 3.72
CA LEU A 229 6.60 -2.26 3.00
C LEU A 229 7.04 -2.05 1.54
N ASP A 230 6.43 -1.10 0.83
CA ASP A 230 6.79 -0.76 -0.55
C ASP A 230 8.22 -0.21 -0.67
N LEU A 231 8.62 0.62 0.29
CA LEU A 231 9.97 1.15 0.34
C LEU A 231 10.99 0.02 0.52
N LEU A 232 10.78 -0.84 1.52
CA LEU A 232 11.72 -1.91 1.89
C LEU A 232 11.85 -2.99 0.80
N ARG A 233 10.83 -3.21 -0.03
CA ARG A 233 10.93 -4.06 -1.24
C ARG A 233 12.04 -3.64 -2.20
N GLN A 234 12.46 -2.38 -2.17
CA GLN A 234 13.58 -1.90 -2.99
C GLN A 234 14.95 -2.41 -2.50
N TRP A 235 14.99 -3.03 -1.33
CA TRP A 235 16.15 -3.71 -0.74
C TRP A 235 15.98 -5.24 -0.71
N ASP A 236 15.04 -5.78 -1.49
CA ASP A 236 14.90 -7.24 -1.63
C ASP A 236 16.24 -7.88 -2.07
N GLY A 237 16.65 -8.93 -1.37
CA GLY A 237 17.95 -9.59 -1.58
C GLY A 237 19.19 -8.86 -1.04
N ALA A 238 19.05 -7.72 -0.37
CA ALA A 238 20.18 -7.06 0.30
C ALA A 238 20.73 -7.93 1.47
N LEU A 239 22.04 -7.89 1.68
CA LEU A 239 22.70 -8.63 2.77
C LEU A 239 22.19 -8.21 4.16
N THR A 240 21.80 -6.95 4.28
CA THR A 240 21.25 -6.40 5.50
C THR A 240 20.16 -5.40 5.19
N ARG A 241 19.12 -5.48 6.01
CA ARG A 241 17.93 -4.67 5.86
C ARG A 241 18.16 -3.31 6.50
N PRO A 242 17.89 -2.21 5.79
CA PRO A 242 17.97 -0.91 6.43
C PRO A 242 16.83 -0.76 7.46
N ALA A 243 17.11 -0.05 8.54
CA ALA A 243 16.10 0.39 9.48
C ALA A 243 15.41 1.67 8.98
N ILE A 244 14.18 1.89 9.43
CA ILE A 244 13.39 3.07 9.10
C ILE A 244 13.09 3.80 10.39
N SER A 245 13.48 5.07 10.47
CA SER A 245 13.16 5.93 11.61
C SER A 245 11.65 6.02 11.79
N GLY A 246 11.19 5.73 13.01
CA GLY A 246 9.76 5.58 13.33
C GLY A 246 9.24 4.14 13.29
N PHE A 247 10.07 3.14 12.98
CA PHE A 247 9.77 1.72 13.16
C PHE A 247 10.89 1.06 13.98
N GLY A 248 10.59 0.69 15.23
CA GLY A 248 11.59 0.17 16.18
C GLY A 248 12.41 1.24 16.92
N GLY A 249 12.14 2.50 16.65
CA GLY A 249 12.77 3.65 17.32
C GLY A 249 13.02 4.82 16.37
N HIS A 250 13.51 5.90 16.95
CA HIS A 250 13.90 7.12 16.25
C HIS A 250 15.42 7.31 16.27
N LEU A 251 15.97 8.02 15.27
CA LEU A 251 17.38 8.42 15.31
C LEU A 251 17.61 9.48 16.40
N VAL A 252 16.63 10.36 16.59
CA VAL A 252 16.56 11.33 17.68
C VAL A 252 15.81 10.72 18.86
N ARG A 253 16.52 10.43 19.96
CA ARG A 253 15.95 9.69 21.11
C ARG A 253 14.81 10.43 21.80
N ALA A 254 14.83 11.77 21.76
CA ALA A 254 13.76 12.59 22.32
C ALA A 254 12.39 12.34 21.66
N LEU A 255 12.35 11.77 20.45
CA LEU A 255 11.11 11.39 19.77
C LEU A 255 10.51 10.08 20.29
N ASP A 256 11.31 9.20 20.90
CA ASP A 256 10.82 7.98 21.55
C ASP A 256 10.15 8.29 22.91
N GLU A 257 10.61 9.35 23.58
CA GLU A 257 10.14 9.77 24.91
C GLU A 257 8.92 10.70 24.86
N GLY A 258 8.66 11.31 23.71
CA GLY A 258 7.54 12.23 23.48
C GLY A 258 6.44 11.61 22.63
N ALA A 259 5.24 12.19 22.67
CA ALA A 259 4.21 11.91 21.68
C ALA A 259 4.59 12.58 20.35
N ALA A 260 5.43 11.91 19.55
CA ALA A 260 5.65 12.33 18.16
C ALA A 260 4.29 12.37 17.44
N ALA A 261 4.04 13.43 16.67
CA ALA A 261 2.80 13.54 15.92
C ALA A 261 2.72 12.41 14.89
N ALA A 262 1.49 12.05 14.49
CA ALA A 262 1.30 11.12 13.39
C ALA A 262 1.91 11.73 12.11
N VAL A 263 2.91 11.06 11.56
CA VAL A 263 3.55 11.46 10.31
C VAL A 263 2.76 10.88 9.15
N ALA A 264 2.45 11.70 8.15
CA ALA A 264 1.72 11.25 6.98
C ALA A 264 2.45 10.13 6.21
N SER A 265 1.69 9.28 5.51
CA SER A 265 2.23 8.12 4.77
C SER A 265 3.11 8.51 3.58
N GLU A 266 2.82 9.65 2.97
CA GLU A 266 3.51 10.27 1.85
C GLU A 266 4.75 11.06 2.28
N ALA A 267 4.94 11.27 3.59
CA ALA A 267 6.11 11.96 4.09
C ALA A 267 7.38 11.13 3.81
N PRO A 268 8.51 11.78 3.47
CA PRO A 268 9.78 11.09 3.29
C PRO A 268 10.15 10.16 4.45
N PHE A 269 10.79 9.04 4.11
CA PHE A 269 11.32 8.07 5.07
C PHE A 269 12.78 8.34 5.33
N LEU A 270 13.17 8.46 6.60
CA LEU A 270 14.57 8.41 6.98
C LEU A 270 14.96 6.96 7.17
N VAL A 271 15.90 6.52 6.35
CA VAL A 271 16.40 5.14 6.26
C VAL A 271 17.84 5.13 6.76
N THR A 272 18.15 4.22 7.67
CA THR A 272 19.50 3.99 8.19
C THR A 272 20.00 2.64 7.72
N GLY A 273 21.19 2.61 7.12
CA GLY A 273 21.83 1.35 6.72
C GLY A 273 22.61 0.71 7.87
N ASP A 274 23.43 -0.28 7.52
CA ASP A 274 24.38 -0.98 8.39
C ASP A 274 25.60 -0.14 8.84
N GLY A 275 25.48 1.19 8.86
CA GLY A 275 26.58 2.09 9.18
C GLY A 275 26.14 3.55 9.28
N GLU A 276 27.08 4.49 9.08
CA GLU A 276 26.86 5.94 9.15
C GLU A 276 26.13 6.55 7.92
N GLU A 277 25.47 5.72 7.12
CA GLU A 277 24.73 6.19 5.95
C GLU A 277 23.27 6.48 6.31
N TYR A 278 22.92 7.76 6.23
CA TYR A 278 21.56 8.25 6.44
C TYR A 278 20.97 8.66 5.09
N ILE A 279 19.83 8.09 4.73
CA ILE A 279 19.18 8.34 3.45
C ILE A 279 17.74 8.79 3.69
N LEU A 280 17.38 9.96 3.20
CA LEU A 280 15.99 10.37 3.11
C LEU A 280 15.41 9.90 1.77
N VAL A 281 14.30 9.18 1.79
CA VAL A 281 13.62 8.67 0.59
C VAL A 281 12.22 9.25 0.52
N ASP A 282 11.94 10.03 -0.52
CA ASP A 282 10.59 10.48 -0.84
C ASP A 282 9.81 9.32 -1.48
N PRO A 283 8.75 8.79 -0.83
CA PRO A 283 8.01 7.64 -1.35
C PRO A 283 7.19 7.97 -2.61
N VAL A 284 6.92 9.25 -2.88
CA VAL A 284 6.12 9.68 -4.03
C VAL A 284 6.99 9.82 -5.28
N SER A 285 8.06 10.60 -5.20
CA SER A 285 8.97 10.81 -6.34
C SER A 285 10.09 9.76 -6.45
N LEU A 286 10.22 8.90 -5.44
CA LEU A 286 11.31 7.91 -5.28
C LEU A 286 12.72 8.53 -5.24
N ARG A 287 12.82 9.85 -5.04
CA ARG A 287 14.11 10.53 -4.92
C ARG A 287 14.77 10.20 -3.59
N ARG A 288 16.09 10.05 -3.61
CA ARG A 288 16.92 9.68 -2.47
C ARG A 288 17.95 10.77 -2.18
N PHE A 289 18.09 11.14 -0.91
CA PHE A 289 19.00 12.18 -0.45
C PHE A 289 19.93 11.60 0.61
N ARG A 290 21.24 11.61 0.34
CA ARG A 290 22.24 11.20 1.33
C ARG A 290 22.49 12.35 2.30
N LEU A 291 22.48 12.05 3.59
CA LEU A 291 22.62 13.01 4.67
C LEU A 291 23.80 12.65 5.56
N GLY A 292 24.41 13.68 6.16
CA GLY A 292 25.22 13.50 7.35
C GLY A 292 24.32 13.39 8.59
N VAL A 293 24.85 12.85 9.69
CA VAL A 293 24.09 12.56 10.92
C VAL A 293 23.30 13.76 11.46
N ASP A 294 23.91 14.95 11.53
CA ASP A 294 23.23 16.16 12.05
C ASP A 294 22.08 16.61 11.13
N ALA A 295 22.25 16.48 9.80
CA ALA A 295 21.21 16.78 8.84
C ALA A 295 20.07 15.73 8.86
N ALA A 296 20.40 14.47 9.13
CA ALA A 296 19.43 13.40 9.30
C ALA A 296 18.57 13.61 10.56
N ARG A 297 19.19 13.93 11.70
CA ARG A 297 18.48 14.31 12.94
C ARG A 297 17.59 15.53 12.74
N ALA A 298 18.10 16.56 12.09
CA ALA A 298 17.32 17.75 11.78
C ALA A 298 16.11 17.44 10.88
N ALA A 299 16.30 16.63 9.83
CA ALA A 299 15.21 16.21 8.96
C ALA A 299 14.16 15.37 9.70
N GLU A 300 14.58 14.46 10.58
CA GLU A 300 13.66 13.67 11.40
C GLU A 300 12.83 14.55 12.33
N CYS A 301 13.45 15.50 13.04
CA CYS A 301 12.72 16.44 13.89
C CYS A 301 11.67 17.23 13.09
N LEU A 302 12.01 17.75 11.91
CA LEU A 302 11.06 18.50 11.07
C LEU A 302 9.88 17.64 10.63
N LEU A 303 10.14 16.39 10.22
CA LEU A 303 9.10 15.46 9.78
C LEU A 303 8.18 15.05 10.94
N ALA A 304 8.75 14.80 12.12
CA ALA A 304 8.02 14.32 13.28
C ALA A 304 7.18 15.40 13.96
N THR A 305 7.61 16.68 13.91
CA THR A 305 6.88 17.78 14.56
C THR A 305 5.97 18.54 13.61
N GLY A 306 6.30 18.64 12.32
CA GLY A 306 5.65 19.58 11.40
C GLY A 306 5.82 21.05 11.79
N ASP A 307 6.64 21.35 12.80
CA ASP A 307 6.83 22.68 13.37
C ASP A 307 8.30 22.94 13.66
N GLU A 308 8.82 24.04 13.12
CA GLU A 308 10.24 24.38 13.18
C GLU A 308 10.68 24.73 14.61
N ALA A 309 9.80 25.35 15.42
CA ALA A 309 10.12 25.72 16.79
C ALA A 309 10.23 24.49 17.69
N ALA A 310 9.26 23.57 17.62
CA ALA A 310 9.27 22.29 18.30
C ALA A 310 10.47 21.42 17.86
N ALA A 311 10.73 21.36 16.55
CA ALA A 311 11.90 20.66 16.00
C ALA A 311 13.21 21.21 16.57
N SER A 312 13.31 22.54 16.74
CA SER A 312 14.50 23.21 17.29
C SER A 312 14.77 22.81 18.74
N VAL A 313 13.72 22.71 19.56
CA VAL A 313 13.85 22.26 20.95
C VAL A 313 14.30 20.80 21.02
N MET A 314 13.72 19.93 20.20
CA MET A 314 14.09 18.51 20.15
C MET A 314 15.53 18.32 19.70
N LEU A 315 15.92 18.98 18.59
CA LEU A 315 17.28 18.87 18.06
C LEU A 315 18.31 19.46 19.03
N ALA A 316 18.00 20.57 19.71
CA ALA A 316 18.87 21.15 20.72
C ALA A 316 19.12 20.19 21.89
N THR A 317 18.07 19.51 22.34
CA THR A 317 18.14 18.50 23.41
C THR A 317 19.02 17.33 23.02
N GLU A 318 18.80 16.77 21.82
CA GLU A 318 19.59 15.65 21.28
C GLU A 318 21.08 16.01 21.11
N LEU A 319 21.37 17.21 20.61
CA LEU A 319 22.75 17.65 20.35
C LEU A 319 23.45 18.23 21.59
N GLY A 320 22.72 18.46 22.69
CA GLY A 320 23.24 19.17 23.87
C GLY A 320 23.65 20.62 23.56
N ARG A 321 22.93 21.30 22.65
CA ARG A 321 23.22 22.66 22.17
C ARG A 321 22.11 23.64 22.58
N ARG A 322 22.35 24.93 22.34
CA ARG A 322 21.33 25.96 22.52
C ARG A 322 20.29 25.89 21.39
N THR A 323 19.03 26.20 21.72
CA THR A 323 17.92 26.16 20.76
C THR A 323 18.15 27.06 19.55
N GLU A 324 18.80 28.22 19.72
CA GLU A 324 19.08 29.13 18.60
C GLU A 324 20.05 28.50 17.59
N GLU A 325 21.06 27.77 18.06
CA GLU A 325 22.04 27.08 17.21
C GLU A 325 21.38 25.90 16.47
N ALA A 326 20.50 25.15 17.13
CA ALA A 326 19.74 24.08 16.50
C ALA A 326 18.77 24.62 15.44
N ALA A 327 18.13 25.76 15.70
CA ALA A 327 17.22 26.41 14.76
C ALA A 327 17.94 26.87 13.47
N GLU A 328 19.21 27.29 13.55
CA GLU A 328 20.02 27.61 12.36
C GLU A 328 20.26 26.37 11.49
N VAL A 329 20.61 25.24 12.10
CA VAL A 329 20.80 23.97 11.38
C VAL A 329 19.50 23.53 10.71
N LEU A 330 18.37 23.60 11.41
CA LEU A 330 17.05 23.24 10.86
C LEU A 330 16.68 24.11 9.65
N ARG A 331 16.90 25.42 9.74
CA ARG A 331 16.63 26.35 8.62
C ARG A 331 17.49 26.05 7.39
N ASP A 332 18.77 25.74 7.58
CA ASP A 332 19.65 25.33 6.47
C ASP A 332 19.18 24.02 5.83
N VAL A 333 18.88 23.00 6.64
CA VAL A 333 18.40 21.70 6.15
C VAL A 333 17.06 21.85 5.42
N ARG A 334 16.08 22.53 6.02
CA ARG A 334 14.78 22.83 5.40
C ARG A 334 14.94 23.59 4.09
N GLY A 335 15.82 24.60 4.06
CA GLY A 335 16.10 25.39 2.87
C GLY A 335 16.66 24.56 1.72
N ARG A 336 17.58 23.62 2.00
CA ARG A 336 18.14 22.72 0.98
C ARG A 336 17.11 21.76 0.42
N PHE A 337 16.24 21.19 1.27
CA PHE A 337 15.16 20.33 0.80
C PHE A 337 14.11 21.11 0.00
N ALA A 338 13.76 22.33 0.41
CA ALA A 338 12.84 23.18 -0.32
C ALA A 338 13.39 23.51 -1.73
N GLN A 339 14.70 23.77 -1.87
CA GLN A 339 15.35 23.94 -3.18
C GLN A 339 15.29 22.68 -4.04
N ALA A 340 15.28 21.50 -3.42
CA ALA A 340 15.05 20.24 -4.10
C ALA A 340 13.55 19.93 -4.30
N GLY A 341 12.63 20.82 -3.92
CA GLY A 341 11.18 20.63 -4.06
C GLY A 341 10.60 19.63 -3.06
N LEU A 342 11.12 19.61 -1.82
CA LEU A 342 10.56 18.87 -0.69
C LEU A 342 10.36 19.81 0.52
N ASP A 343 9.14 19.85 1.06
CA ASP A 343 8.84 20.66 2.25
C ASP A 343 8.60 19.76 3.47
N LEU A 344 9.63 19.58 4.29
CA LEU A 344 9.62 18.60 5.38
C LEU A 344 8.61 18.88 6.50
N VAL A 345 8.10 20.11 6.63
CA VAL A 345 7.13 20.46 7.69
C VAL A 345 5.68 20.29 7.25
N SER A 346 5.42 20.08 5.96
CA SER A 346 4.05 19.94 5.41
C SER A 346 3.38 18.61 5.77
N TYR A 347 4.12 17.69 6.37
CA TYR A 347 3.71 16.30 6.58
C TYR A 347 3.33 15.94 8.02
N GLY A 348 3.51 16.86 8.97
CA GLY A 348 3.06 16.66 10.34
C GLY A 348 1.55 16.82 10.42
N ARG A 349 0.83 15.78 10.87
CA ARG A 349 -0.60 15.93 11.16
C ARG A 349 -0.73 16.52 12.57
N SER A 350 -1.09 17.79 12.65
CA SER A 350 -1.61 18.38 13.88
C SER A 350 -2.80 17.54 14.34
N GLY A 351 -2.77 17.03 15.57
CA GLY A 351 -3.88 16.23 16.11
C GLY A 351 -5.17 17.03 16.04
N GLU A 352 -6.10 16.57 15.20
CA GLU A 352 -7.52 16.89 15.30
C GLU A 352 -8.23 15.80 16.11
#